data_AF-A0A6L5EHR5-F1
#
_entry.id   AF-A0A6L5EHR5-F1
#
_cell.length_a   1.000
_cell.length_b   1.000
_cell.length_c   1.000
_cell.angle_alpha   90.00
_cell.angle_beta   90.00
_cell.angle_gamma   90.00
#
_symmetry.space_group_name_H-M   'P 1'
#
loop_
_entity.id
_entity.type
_entity.pdbx_description
1 polymer ?
#
loop_
_entity_poly.entity_id
_entity_poly.type
_entity_poly.pdbx_seq_one_letter_code
_entity_poly.pdbx_strand_id
1 'polypeptide(L)'
;NIIIIDGVERLRGTRHQVIPDRIEAGTYISLAAAVGKGIRINNVLYEHLEGFIAKLEEMGVRMTVSEDSIFVEEQSNLKAINIKTAPYPGFATDLQQP
;
A
#
# COMPACT_ATOMS: atom_id res chain seq x y z
N ASN A 1 12.96 4.42 -15.17
CA ASN A 1 11.78 5.15 -15.69
C ASN A 1 12.26 6.41 -16.40
N ILE A 2 11.98 6.52 -17.70
CA ILE A 2 12.26 7.73 -18.49
C ILE A 2 10.92 8.43 -18.70
N ILE A 3 10.82 9.71 -18.34
CA ILE A 3 9.64 10.55 -18.60
C ILE A 3 10.06 11.59 -19.63
N ILE A 4 9.30 11.69 -20.72
CA ILE A 4 9.51 12.66 -21.79
C ILE A 4 8.25 13.52 -21.88
N ILE A 5 8.42 14.84 -21.96
CA ILE A 5 7.32 15.81 -21.98
C ILE A 5 7.53 16.72 -23.18
N ASP A 6 6.57 16.73 -24.11
CA ASP A 6 6.52 17.69 -25.21
C ASP A 6 5.67 18.89 -24.80
N GLY A 7 6.22 20.10 -24.97
CA GLY A 7 5.51 21.33 -24.63
C GLY A 7 4.27 21.55 -25.51
N VAL A 8 3.19 22.08 -24.91
CA VAL A 8 1.94 22.43 -25.58
C VAL A 8 1.60 23.90 -25.39
N GLU A 9 0.82 24.49 -26.30
CA GLU A 9 0.50 25.93 -26.24
C GLU A 9 -0.31 26.29 -24.99
N ARG A 10 -1.32 25.49 -24.63
CA ARG A 10 -2.23 25.74 -23.50
C ARG A 10 -2.76 24.43 -22.92
N LEU A 11 -2.99 24.42 -21.60
CA LEU A 11 -3.77 23.39 -20.91
C LEU A 11 -5.21 23.89 -20.68
N ARG A 12 -6.16 22.96 -20.50
CA ARG A 12 -7.58 23.24 -20.25
C ARG A 12 -8.05 22.55 -18.96
N GLY A 13 -9.18 23.02 -18.42
CA GLY A 13 -9.80 22.41 -17.24
C GLY A 13 -10.22 20.95 -17.48
N THR A 14 -10.22 20.15 -16.41
CA THR A 14 -10.66 18.75 -16.42
C THR A 14 -11.24 18.38 -15.05
N ARG A 15 -11.89 17.22 -14.95
CA ARG A 15 -12.24 16.57 -13.69
C ARG A 15 -11.30 15.40 -13.46
N HIS A 16 -10.68 15.34 -12.29
CA HIS A 16 -9.72 14.32 -11.93
C HIS A 16 -10.03 13.80 -10.53
N GLN A 17 -9.97 12.48 -10.34
CA GLN A 17 -10.08 11.85 -9.03
C GLN A 17 -8.66 11.60 -8.51
N VAL A 18 -8.41 12.08 -7.29
CA VAL A 18 -7.13 11.87 -6.61
C VAL A 18 -6.99 10.39 -6.26
N ILE A 19 -5.79 9.83 -6.48
CA ILE A 19 -5.47 8.46 -6.08
C ILE A 19 -5.59 8.30 -4.56
N PRO A 20 -5.92 7.10 -4.06
CA PRO A 20 -5.95 6.88 -2.62
C PRO A 20 -4.58 7.05 -1.96
N ASP A 21 -4.59 7.44 -0.69
CA ASP A 21 -3.36 7.58 0.09
C ASP A 21 -2.83 6.19 0.49
N ARG A 22 -1.77 5.78 -0.20
CA ARG A 22 -1.11 4.49 0.06
C ARG A 22 -0.43 4.43 1.43
N ILE A 23 -0.02 5.55 2.03
CA ILE A 23 0.62 5.56 3.35
C ILE A 23 -0.44 5.36 4.44
N GLU A 24 -1.59 6.04 4.30
CA GLU A 24 -2.74 5.81 5.17
C GLU A 24 -3.24 4.37 5.06
N ALA A 25 -3.39 3.85 3.83
CA ALA A 25 -3.78 2.46 3.60
C ALA A 25 -2.81 1.47 4.26
N GLY A 26 -1.49 1.65 4.04
CA GLY A 26 -0.46 0.81 4.67
C GLY A 26 -0.50 0.87 6.21
N THR A 27 -0.73 2.05 6.77
CA THR A 27 -0.85 2.26 8.22
C THR A 27 -2.05 1.48 8.80
N TYR A 28 -3.21 1.55 8.15
CA TYR A 28 -4.38 0.78 8.60
C TYR A 28 -4.22 -0.73 8.39
N ILE A 29 -3.50 -1.17 7.36
CA ILE A 29 -3.18 -2.59 7.16
C ILE A 29 -2.28 -3.08 8.31
N SER A 30 -1.24 -2.30 8.68
CA SER A 30 -0.36 -2.61 9.82
C SER A 30 -1.16 -2.73 11.12
N LEU A 31 -2.02 -1.74 11.40
CA LEU A 31 -2.92 -1.74 12.56
C LEU A 31 -3.83 -2.98 12.55
N ALA A 32 -4.45 -3.29 11.41
CA ALA A 32 -5.34 -4.45 11.30
C ALA A 32 -4.60 -5.78 11.48
N ALA A 33 -3.36 -5.89 11.02
CA ALA A 33 -2.54 -7.07 11.23
C ALA A 33 -2.09 -7.22 12.70
N ALA A 34 -1.88 -6.11 13.41
CA ALA A 34 -1.41 -6.09 14.79
C ALA A 34 -2.51 -6.43 15.82
N VAL A 35 -3.72 -5.88 15.66
CA VAL A 35 -4.80 -6.00 16.67
C VAL A 35 -6.16 -6.40 16.10
N GLY A 36 -6.29 -6.48 14.77
CA GLY A 36 -7.55 -6.78 14.11
C GLY A 36 -7.98 -8.25 14.25
N LYS A 37 -9.29 -8.47 14.14
CA LYS A 37 -9.92 -9.80 14.12
C LYS A 37 -10.74 -10.02 12.84
N GLY A 38 -10.29 -9.44 11.74
CA GLY A 38 -11.06 -9.29 10.50
C GLY A 38 -11.46 -7.84 10.25
N ILE A 39 -10.64 -7.09 9.51
CA ILE A 39 -10.87 -5.68 9.18
C ILE A 39 -10.80 -5.51 7.66
N ARG A 40 -11.80 -4.84 7.08
CA ARG A 40 -11.78 -4.44 5.66
C ARG A 40 -11.36 -2.97 5.55
N ILE A 41 -10.37 -2.73 4.70
CA ILE A 41 -9.85 -1.40 4.38
C ILE A 41 -10.24 -1.12 2.93
N ASN A 42 -11.08 -0.11 2.73
CA ASN A 42 -11.64 0.25 1.43
C ASN A 42 -10.85 1.39 0.78
N ASN A 43 -11.08 1.60 -0.53
CA ASN A 43 -10.42 2.60 -1.33
C ASN A 43 -8.88 2.42 -1.31
N VAL A 44 -8.42 1.19 -1.54
CA VAL A 44 -7.00 0.84 -1.58
C VAL A 44 -6.65 0.34 -2.97
N LEU A 45 -5.56 0.85 -3.54
CA LEU A 45 -4.97 0.32 -4.76
C LEU A 45 -3.79 -0.59 -4.39
N TYR A 46 -3.99 -1.90 -4.49
CA TYR A 46 -2.97 -2.91 -4.17
C TYR A 46 -1.64 -2.67 -4.91
N GLU A 47 -1.72 -2.29 -6.19
CA GLU A 47 -0.57 -2.01 -7.05
C GLU A 47 0.37 -0.92 -6.50
N HIS A 48 -0.15 0.02 -5.69
CA HIS A 48 0.66 1.07 -5.06
C HIS A 48 1.39 0.59 -3.79
N LEU A 49 1.13 -0.63 -3.35
CA LEU A 49 1.60 -1.22 -2.09
C LEU A 49 2.37 -2.52 -2.28
N GLU A 50 2.73 -2.92 -3.51
CA GLU A 50 3.41 -4.20 -3.79
C GLU A 50 4.58 -4.50 -2.86
N GLY A 51 5.54 -3.56 -2.72
CA GLY A 51 6.71 -3.74 -1.86
C GLY A 51 6.38 -3.84 -0.36
N PHE A 52 5.30 -3.21 0.08
CA PHE A 52 4.83 -3.28 1.47
C PHE A 52 4.10 -4.61 1.73
N ILE A 53 3.20 -5.01 0.84
CA ILE A 53 2.42 -6.25 0.98
C ILE A 53 3.33 -7.47 0.88
N ALA A 54 4.30 -7.48 -0.03
CA ALA A 54 5.29 -8.56 -0.12
C ALA A 54 6.02 -8.79 1.22
N LYS A 55 6.29 -7.73 1.99
CA LYS A 55 6.89 -7.84 3.32
C LYS A 55 5.91 -8.37 4.36
N LEU A 56 4.66 -7.95 4.34
CA LEU A 56 3.63 -8.51 5.21
C LEU A 56 3.39 -10.00 4.93
N GLU A 57 3.41 -10.41 3.66
CA GLU A 57 3.33 -11.82 3.26
C GLU A 57 4.55 -12.62 3.75
N GLU A 58 5.77 -12.08 3.63
CA GLU A 58 6.99 -12.67 4.22
C GLU A 58 6.86 -12.87 5.74
N MET A 59 6.21 -11.92 6.41
CA MET A 59 5.92 -11.95 7.85
C MET A 59 4.88 -13.02 8.24
N GLY A 60 4.08 -13.48 7.26
CA GLY A 60 2.97 -14.43 7.45
C GLY A 60 1.60 -13.78 7.66
N VAL A 61 1.43 -12.49 7.30
CA VAL A 61 0.13 -11.82 7.38
C VAL A 61 -0.81 -12.38 6.32
N ARG A 62 -1.98 -12.82 6.76
CA ARG A 62 -3.06 -13.31 5.89
C ARG A 62 -4.03 -12.20 5.56
N MET A 63 -4.18 -11.91 4.27
CA MET A 63 -5.12 -10.92 3.78
C MET A 63 -5.71 -11.36 2.46
N THR A 64 -6.94 -10.92 2.18
CA THR A 64 -7.61 -11.10 0.88
C THR A 64 -7.64 -9.76 0.16
N VAL A 65 -7.00 -9.71 -1.01
CA VAL A 65 -6.95 -8.53 -1.87
C VAL A 65 -8.13 -8.54 -2.84
N SER A 66 -8.77 -7.40 -3.01
CA SER A 66 -9.80 -7.12 -4.03
C SER A 66 -9.41 -5.87 -4.82
N GLU A 67 -10.13 -5.54 -5.89
CA GLU A 67 -9.77 -4.41 -6.76
C GLU A 67 -9.68 -3.05 -6.03
N ASP A 68 -10.52 -2.83 -5.03
CA ASP A 68 -10.66 -1.55 -4.33
C ASP A 68 -10.51 -1.65 -2.81
N SER A 69 -10.18 -2.84 -2.29
CA SER A 69 -10.16 -3.10 -0.86
C SER A 69 -9.26 -4.26 -0.48
N ILE A 70 -8.78 -4.23 0.77
CA ILE A 70 -8.00 -5.31 1.38
C ILE A 70 -8.70 -5.73 2.66
N PHE A 71 -8.97 -7.03 2.80
CA PHE A 71 -9.47 -7.62 4.04
C PHE A 71 -8.33 -8.30 4.78
N VAL A 72 -8.00 -7.81 5.97
CA VAL A 72 -6.96 -8.38 6.84
C VAL A 72 -7.63 -9.30 7.85
N GLU A 73 -7.26 -10.58 7.84
CA GLU A 73 -7.81 -11.59 8.76
C GLU A 73 -7.30 -11.39 10.20
N GLU A 74 -7.81 -12.20 11.15
CA GLU A 74 -7.14 -12.34 12.44
C GLU A 74 -5.77 -12.99 12.26
N GLN A 75 -4.72 -12.36 12.80
CA GLN A 75 -3.35 -12.82 12.61
C GLN A 75 -2.85 -13.68 13.78
N SER A 76 -1.97 -14.62 13.48
CA SER A 76 -1.30 -15.46 14.47
C SER A 76 0.06 -15.91 13.95
N ASN A 77 1.00 -16.24 14.83
CA ASN A 77 2.32 -16.78 14.49
C ASN A 77 3.14 -15.93 13.49
N LEU A 78 3.07 -14.60 13.63
CA LEU A 78 3.87 -13.68 12.80
C LEU A 78 5.37 -13.89 13.06
N LYS A 79 6.17 -13.80 12.00
CA LYS A 79 7.62 -14.00 12.03
C LYS A 79 8.33 -12.67 11.90
N ALA A 80 9.44 -12.49 12.61
CA ALA A 80 10.27 -11.31 12.42
C ALA A 80 10.87 -11.29 11.02
N ILE A 81 10.90 -10.10 10.39
CA ILE A 81 11.45 -9.86 9.06
C ILE A 81 12.41 -8.67 9.09
N ASN A 82 13.23 -8.55 8.05
CA ASN A 82 14.08 -7.39 7.84
C ASN A 82 13.47 -6.46 6.80
N ILE A 83 13.42 -5.16 7.12
CA ILE A 83 12.98 -4.10 6.21
C ILE A 83 14.18 -3.27 5.78
N LYS A 84 14.23 -2.96 4.48
CA LYS A 84 15.14 -1.97 3.90
C LYS A 84 14.35 -1.12 2.92
N THR A 85 14.33 0.18 3.17
CA THR A 85 13.61 1.14 2.32
C THR A 85 14.30 1.28 0.97
N ALA A 86 13.52 1.49 -0.09
CA ALA A 86 14.04 1.74 -1.43
C ALA A 86 13.08 2.66 -2.22
N PRO A 87 13.54 3.32 -3.29
CA PRO A 87 12.65 4.06 -4.19
C PRO A 87 11.54 3.15 -4.74
N TYR A 88 10.35 3.72 -4.97
CA TYR A 88 9.21 3.00 -5.55
C TYR A 88 9.61 2.26 -6.84
N PRO A 89 9.24 0.98 -7.03
CA PRO A 89 8.25 0.17 -6.28
C PRO A 89 8.77 -0.55 -5.02
N GLY A 90 9.99 -0.23 -4.54
CA GLY A 90 10.52 -0.77 -3.29
C GLY A 90 9.76 -0.32 -2.04
N PHE A 91 10.13 -0.86 -0.88
CA PHE A 91 9.47 -0.55 0.40
C PHE A 91 9.56 0.94 0.74
N ALA A 92 8.42 1.59 0.97
CA ALA A 92 8.33 3.02 1.19
C ALA A 92 8.94 3.43 2.54
N THR A 93 9.78 4.48 2.54
CA THR A 93 10.36 5.01 3.78
C THR A 93 9.31 5.54 4.76
N ASP A 94 8.16 6.00 4.25
CA ASP A 94 7.06 6.51 5.07
C ASP A 94 6.29 5.40 5.80
N LEU A 95 6.45 4.13 5.36
CA LEU A 95 5.82 2.94 5.97
C LEU A 95 6.77 2.15 6.87
N GLN A 96 7.95 2.68 7.19
CA GLN A 96 8.91 1.96 8.05
C GLN A 96 8.59 2.08 9.56
N GLN A 97 7.90 3.16 9.96
CA GLN A 97 7.53 3.43 11.36
C GLN A 97 6.12 2.92 11.72
N PRO A 98 5.10 3.13 10.86
CA PRO A 98 3.76 2.56 11.05
C PRO A 98 3.77 1.04 10.82
#